data_AF-A0A3D5KFR2-F1
#
_entry.id   AF-A0A3D5KFR2-F1
#
_cell.length_a   1.000
_cell.length_b   1.000
_cell.length_c   1.000
_cell.angle_alpha   90.00
_cell.angle_beta   90.00
_cell.angle_gamma   90.00
#
_symmetry.space_group_name_H-M   'P 1'
#
loop_
_entity.id
_entity.type
_entity.pdbx_description
1 polymer ?
#
loop_
_entity_poly.entity_id
_entity_poly.type
_entity_poly.pdbx_seq_one_letter_code
_entity_poly.pdbx_strand_id
1 'polypeptide(L)'
;EYNYYNIKEKNTNKKKNKEVQAPKPSKARRIVKLIYATVIIGFIYIGITSYSILYKDSIKVASATKPAGIIYKYNDINKVKVGVKRIFDGSYSVYYKVIFNNGDKAELFHGSMFEEKGGRHEEILEKLDEQLKEQGVEKEANKKNFDKYASGLDKDFVSKVEKLFD
;
A
#
# COMPACT_ATOMS: atom_id res chain seq x y z
N GLU A 1 65.19 -31.73 -29.91
CA GLU A 1 64.65 -30.81 -28.89
C GLU A 1 63.49 -30.02 -29.49
N TYR A 2 62.30 -30.12 -28.89
CA TYR A 2 61.10 -29.45 -29.39
C TYR A 2 61.04 -28.01 -28.88
N ASN A 3 60.79 -27.09 -29.82
CA ASN A 3 60.76 -25.64 -29.67
C ASN A 3 59.58 -25.19 -28.77
N TYR A 4 59.75 -25.35 -27.45
CA TYR A 4 58.74 -25.08 -26.42
C TYR A 4 58.59 -23.60 -26.07
N TYR A 5 59.54 -22.74 -26.47
CA TYR A 5 59.56 -21.34 -26.07
C TYR A 5 58.65 -20.43 -26.91
N ASN A 6 58.40 -20.76 -28.18
CA ASN A 6 57.61 -19.91 -29.07
C ASN A 6 56.08 -19.98 -28.90
N ILE A 7 55.56 -20.92 -28.11
CA ILE A 7 54.11 -21.10 -27.90
C ILE A 7 53.61 -20.24 -26.71
N LYS A 8 54.47 -19.94 -25.73
CA LYS A 8 54.07 -19.13 -24.56
C LYS A 8 53.91 -17.64 -24.89
N GLU A 9 54.73 -17.07 -25.75
CA GLU A 9 54.64 -15.64 -26.13
C GLU A 9 53.42 -15.32 -27.00
N LYS A 10 53.06 -16.21 -27.94
CA LYS A 10 51.84 -16.02 -28.75
C LYS A 10 50.56 -16.08 -27.91
N ASN A 11 50.55 -16.84 -26.82
CA ASN A 11 49.39 -16.97 -25.94
C ASN A 11 49.31 -15.86 -24.87
N THR A 12 50.42 -15.26 -24.46
CA THR A 12 50.41 -14.14 -23.50
C THR A 12 50.04 -12.80 -24.18
N ASN A 13 50.44 -12.58 -25.43
CA ASN A 13 50.04 -11.37 -26.17
C ASN A 13 48.58 -11.39 -26.65
N LYS A 14 47.97 -12.57 -26.83
CA LYS A 14 46.54 -12.66 -27.21
C LYS A 14 45.57 -12.38 -26.05
N LYS A 15 46.06 -12.39 -24.80
CA LYS A 15 45.26 -12.14 -23.58
C LYS A 15 45.27 -10.69 -23.09
N LYS A 16 46.14 -9.82 -23.62
CA LYS A 16 46.28 -8.42 -23.13
C LYS A 16 45.53 -7.36 -23.93
N ASN A 17 44.89 -7.68 -25.05
CA ASN A 17 44.14 -6.72 -25.89
C ASN A 17 42.68 -7.12 -26.10
N LYS A 18 42.02 -7.59 -25.05
CA LYS A 18 40.57 -7.47 -24.92
C LYS A 18 40.30 -6.69 -23.65
N GLU A 19 40.51 -5.38 -23.70
CA GLU A 19 39.59 -4.50 -22.99
C GLU A 19 38.19 -4.94 -23.44
N VAL A 20 37.50 -5.66 -22.56
CA VAL A 20 36.09 -5.96 -22.73
C VAL A 20 35.39 -4.63 -22.60
N GLN A 21 35.35 -3.87 -23.71
CA GLN A 21 34.46 -2.73 -23.83
C GLN A 21 33.08 -3.32 -23.60
N ALA A 22 32.50 -3.00 -22.42
CA ALA A 22 31.16 -3.43 -22.09
C ALA A 22 30.26 -3.07 -23.28
N PRO A 23 29.49 -4.03 -23.83
CA PRO A 23 28.72 -3.79 -25.04
C PRO A 23 27.82 -2.56 -24.80
N LYS A 24 28.03 -1.49 -25.58
CA LYS A 24 27.22 -0.27 -25.48
C LYS A 24 25.75 -0.70 -25.54
N PRO A 25 24.93 -0.42 -24.52
CA PRO A 25 23.56 -0.91 -24.48
C PRO A 25 22.83 -0.37 -25.70
N SER A 26 22.15 -1.27 -26.43
CA SER A 26 21.38 -0.88 -27.60
C SER A 26 20.39 0.23 -27.22
N LYS A 27 20.13 1.16 -28.16
CA LYS A 27 19.20 2.29 -27.93
C LYS A 27 17.85 1.78 -27.36
N ALA A 28 17.37 0.63 -27.83
CA ALA A 28 16.18 -0.05 -27.32
C ALA A 28 16.29 -0.46 -25.83
N ARG A 29 17.41 -1.07 -25.41
CA ARG A 29 17.62 -1.42 -23.99
C ARG A 29 17.67 -0.19 -23.08
N ARG A 30 18.20 0.94 -23.57
CA ARG A 30 18.17 2.21 -22.83
C ARG A 30 16.74 2.75 -22.67
N ILE A 31 15.94 2.73 -23.74
CA ILE A 31 14.54 3.16 -23.71
C ILE A 31 13.71 2.30 -22.75
N VAL A 32 13.85 0.97 -22.82
CA VAL A 32 13.14 0.05 -21.91
C VAL A 32 13.49 0.33 -20.45
N LYS A 33 14.77 0.58 -20.14
CA LYS A 33 15.20 0.95 -18.78
C LYS A 33 14.58 2.26 -18.31
N LEU A 34 14.48 3.27 -19.18
CA LEU A 34 13.87 4.56 -18.84
C LEU A 34 12.36 4.44 -18.58
N ILE A 35 11.64 3.67 -19.41
CA ILE A 35 10.22 3.39 -19.20
C ILE A 35 10.02 2.67 -17.87
N TYR A 36 10.80 1.62 -17.61
CA TYR A 36 10.72 0.86 -16.36
C TYR A 36 10.99 1.74 -15.13
N ALA A 37 12.03 2.58 -15.18
CA ALA A 37 12.33 3.51 -14.10
C ALA A 37 11.17 4.51 -13.87
N THR A 38 10.57 5.03 -14.94
CA THR A 38 9.42 5.96 -14.85
C THR A 38 8.22 5.29 -14.19
N VAL A 39 7.94 4.02 -14.55
CA VAL A 39 6.85 3.24 -13.96
C VAL A 39 7.08 3.02 -12.46
N ILE A 40 8.30 2.63 -12.05
CA ILE A 40 8.64 2.46 -10.62
C ILE A 40 8.47 3.78 -9.86
N ILE A 41 9.00 4.89 -10.39
CA ILE A 41 8.89 6.20 -9.76
C ILE A 41 7.41 6.59 -9.62
N GLY A 42 6.58 6.29 -10.64
CA GLY A 42 5.14 6.49 -10.59
C GLY A 42 4.47 5.72 -9.46
N PHE A 43 4.78 4.43 -9.28
CA PHE A 43 4.25 3.63 -8.18
C PHE A 43 4.69 4.15 -6.81
N ILE A 44 5.97 4.52 -6.67
CA ILE A 44 6.49 5.11 -5.43
C ILE A 44 5.78 6.42 -5.11
N TYR A 45 5.60 7.30 -6.11
CA TYR A 45 4.89 8.56 -5.93
C TYR A 45 3.45 8.34 -5.47
N ILE A 46 2.71 7.42 -6.11
CA ILE A 46 1.34 7.07 -5.70
C ILE A 46 1.32 6.57 -4.25
N GLY A 47 2.26 5.70 -3.87
CA GLY A 47 2.34 5.17 -2.51
C GLY A 47 2.61 6.25 -1.45
N ILE A 48 3.51 7.20 -1.73
CA ILE A 48 3.87 8.26 -0.78
C ILE A 48 2.77 9.33 -0.66
N THR A 49 2.04 9.59 -1.76
CA THR A 49 1.02 10.65 -1.81
C THR A 49 -0.39 10.18 -1.47
N SER A 50 -0.63 8.88 -1.42
CA SER A 50 -1.95 8.31 -1.12
C SER A 50 -2.02 7.89 0.34
N TYR A 51 -2.56 8.76 1.19
CA TYR A 51 -2.73 8.49 2.61
C TYR A 51 -3.98 9.19 3.15
N SER A 52 -4.46 8.72 4.30
CA SER A 52 -5.54 9.35 5.04
C SER A 52 -5.10 9.57 6.48
N ILE A 53 -5.39 10.74 7.04
CA ILE A 53 -5.12 11.08 8.44
C ILE A 53 -6.45 11.39 9.11
N LEU A 54 -6.69 10.70 10.22
CA LEU A 54 -7.83 10.95 11.09
C LEU A 54 -7.45 11.99 12.14
N TYR A 55 -8.15 13.11 12.18
CA TYR A 55 -8.07 14.11 13.23
C TYR A 55 -9.24 13.96 14.19
N LYS A 56 -9.33 14.85 15.20
CA LYS A 56 -10.42 14.80 16.18
C LYS A 56 -11.81 15.02 15.56
N ASP A 57 -11.90 15.85 14.52
CA ASP A 57 -13.15 16.36 13.95
C ASP A 57 -13.21 16.28 12.41
N SER A 58 -12.17 15.72 11.80
CA SER A 58 -11.97 15.76 10.36
C SER A 58 -11.07 14.62 9.86
N ILE A 59 -11.14 14.38 8.55
CA ILE A 59 -10.31 13.41 7.84
C ILE A 59 -9.58 14.15 6.74
N LYS A 60 -8.25 14.10 6.74
CA LYS A 60 -7.46 14.56 5.60
C LYS A 60 -7.17 13.40 4.67
N VAL A 61 -7.51 13.57 3.40
CA VAL A 61 -7.34 12.56 2.35
C VAL A 61 -6.42 13.12 1.29
N ALA A 62 -5.24 12.51 1.15
CA ALA A 62 -4.28 12.83 0.11
C ALA A 62 -4.28 11.75 -0.98
N SER A 63 -4.01 12.18 -2.21
CA SER A 63 -3.88 11.29 -3.36
C SER A 63 -2.81 11.82 -4.31
N ALA A 64 -2.39 10.98 -5.27
CA ALA A 64 -1.44 11.37 -6.31
C ALA A 64 -1.87 12.61 -7.13
N THR A 65 -3.19 12.85 -7.28
CA THR A 65 -3.69 14.03 -7.99
C THR A 65 -3.87 15.25 -7.08
N LYS A 66 -3.98 15.04 -5.77
CA LYS A 66 -4.14 16.08 -4.74
C LYS A 66 -3.19 15.80 -3.56
N PRO A 67 -1.87 15.93 -3.76
CA PRO A 67 -0.87 15.50 -2.77
C PRO A 67 -0.89 16.35 -1.48
N ALA A 68 -1.35 17.60 -1.56
CA ALA A 68 -1.57 18.44 -0.38
C ALA A 68 -2.71 17.94 0.52
N GLY A 69 -3.59 17.09 -0.03
CA GLY A 69 -4.78 16.55 0.59
C GLY A 69 -5.98 17.50 0.60
N ILE A 70 -7.17 16.93 0.77
CA ILE A 70 -8.42 17.63 1.08
C ILE A 70 -8.81 17.26 2.50
N ILE A 71 -9.30 18.24 3.27
CA ILE A 71 -9.83 18.04 4.61
C ILE A 71 -11.36 17.94 4.49
N TYR A 72 -11.89 16.83 4.96
CA TYR A 72 -13.33 16.56 5.07
C TYR A 72 -13.74 16.59 6.54
N LYS A 73 -14.85 17.25 6.86
CA LYS A 73 -15.48 17.14 8.17
C LYS A 73 -16.26 15.83 8.25
N TYR A 74 -16.56 15.36 9.46
CA TYR A 74 -17.40 14.17 9.62
C TYR A 74 -18.80 14.33 9.04
N ASN A 75 -19.36 15.55 9.09
CA ASN A 75 -20.64 15.86 8.43
C ASN A 75 -20.58 15.77 6.89
N ASP A 76 -19.39 15.73 6.30
CA ASP A 76 -19.24 15.51 4.86
C ASP A 76 -19.31 14.02 4.49
N ILE A 77 -19.41 13.11 5.47
CA ILE A 77 -19.50 11.67 5.26
C ILE A 77 -20.94 11.29 4.95
N ASN A 78 -21.13 10.66 3.81
CA ASN A 78 -22.43 10.18 3.35
C ASN A 78 -22.69 8.74 3.84
N LYS A 79 -21.68 7.88 3.71
CA LYS A 79 -21.82 6.44 3.99
C LYS A 79 -20.52 5.84 4.47
N VAL A 80 -20.63 4.87 5.38
CA VAL A 80 -19.55 3.97 5.79
C VAL A 80 -19.76 2.61 5.14
N LYS A 81 -18.67 2.02 4.64
CA LYS A 81 -18.62 0.61 4.21
C LYS A 81 -17.57 -0.13 5.03
N VAL A 82 -18.01 -1.19 5.70
CA VAL A 82 -17.14 -2.06 6.50
C VAL A 82 -17.29 -3.50 6.03
N GLY A 83 -16.17 -4.22 5.93
CA GLY A 83 -16.23 -5.58 5.43
C GLY A 83 -14.91 -6.33 5.52
N VAL A 84 -14.97 -7.62 5.17
CA VAL A 84 -13.78 -8.46 5.03
C VAL A 84 -13.60 -8.87 3.58
N LYS A 85 -12.45 -8.50 2.99
CA LYS A 85 -12.06 -8.85 1.61
C LYS A 85 -10.89 -9.83 1.62
N ARG A 86 -10.92 -10.78 0.68
CA ARG A 86 -9.75 -11.62 0.39
C ARG A 86 -8.74 -10.80 -0.40
N ILE A 87 -7.48 -10.80 0.01
CA ILE A 87 -6.39 -10.11 -0.68
C ILE A 87 -5.57 -11.09 -1.54
N PHE A 88 -4.67 -10.56 -2.37
CA PHE A 88 -4.03 -11.31 -3.46
C PHE A 88 -3.18 -12.50 -3.00
N ASP A 89 -2.59 -12.44 -1.81
CA ASP A 89 -1.83 -13.53 -1.20
C ASP A 89 -2.73 -14.66 -0.64
N GLY A 90 -4.05 -14.53 -0.78
CA GLY A 90 -5.04 -15.50 -0.34
C GLY A 90 -5.54 -15.28 1.09
N SER A 91 -4.94 -14.37 1.85
CA SER A 91 -5.36 -14.00 3.20
C SER A 91 -6.58 -13.06 3.20
N TYR A 92 -7.10 -12.74 4.39
CA TYR A 92 -8.26 -11.87 4.56
C TYR A 92 -7.86 -10.58 5.27
N SER A 93 -8.44 -9.47 4.85
CA SER A 93 -8.22 -8.16 5.44
C SER A 93 -9.55 -7.46 5.65
N VAL A 94 -9.73 -6.90 6.84
CA VAL A 94 -10.83 -6.00 7.14
C VAL A 94 -10.56 -4.67 6.45
N TYR A 95 -11.61 -4.05 5.95
CA TYR A 95 -11.56 -2.66 5.50
C TYR A 95 -12.62 -1.85 6.23
N TYR A 96 -12.27 -0.60 6.55
CA TYR A 96 -13.19 0.43 7.00
C TYR A 96 -13.07 1.61 6.04
N LYS A 97 -14.13 1.91 5.31
CA LYS A 97 -14.14 2.90 4.23
C LYS A 97 -15.22 3.92 4.45
N VAL A 98 -14.85 5.19 4.41
CA VAL A 98 -15.80 6.31 4.39
C VAL A 98 -15.96 6.81 2.97
N ILE A 99 -17.19 7.19 2.62
CA ILE A 99 -17.57 7.78 1.34
C ILE A 99 -18.14 9.17 1.64
N PHE A 100 -17.53 10.20 1.08
CA PHE A 100 -17.96 11.59 1.29
C PHE A 100 -19.10 11.97 0.34
N ASN A 101 -19.79 13.07 0.64
CA ASN A 101 -20.92 13.60 -0.12
C ASN A 101 -20.58 13.87 -1.60
N ASN A 102 -19.32 14.22 -1.89
CA ASN A 102 -18.82 14.44 -3.25
C ASN A 102 -18.39 13.15 -3.97
N GLY A 103 -18.51 11.99 -3.33
CA GLY A 103 -18.12 10.68 -3.87
C GLY A 103 -16.65 10.29 -3.64
N ASP A 104 -15.82 11.19 -3.07
CA ASP A 104 -14.46 10.84 -2.66
C ASP A 104 -14.50 9.77 -1.54
N LYS A 105 -13.38 9.05 -1.37
CA LYS A 105 -13.31 7.90 -0.47
C LYS A 105 -12.02 7.93 0.33
N ALA A 106 -12.11 7.51 1.59
CA ALA A 106 -10.94 7.23 2.41
C ALA A 106 -11.05 5.83 3.02
N GLU A 107 -10.00 5.03 2.88
CA GLU A 107 -9.89 3.72 3.54
C GLU A 107 -9.09 3.95 4.83
N LEU A 108 -9.80 3.94 5.96
CA LEU A 108 -9.25 4.26 7.27
C LEU A 108 -8.62 3.02 7.93
N PHE A 109 -8.97 1.82 7.46
CA PHE A 109 -8.38 0.58 7.91
C PHE A 109 -8.00 -0.29 6.72
N HIS A 110 -6.70 -0.57 6.58
CA HIS A 110 -6.17 -1.57 5.67
C HIS A 110 -4.73 -1.95 6.09
N GLY A 111 -4.54 -3.17 6.64
CA GLY A 111 -3.23 -3.72 6.97
C GLY A 111 -2.75 -3.47 8.42
N SER A 112 -1.47 -3.76 8.67
CA SER A 112 -0.84 -3.66 10.00
C SER A 112 -0.57 -2.20 10.38
N MET A 113 -1.21 -1.72 11.44
CA MET A 113 -0.94 -0.41 12.03
C MET A 113 -0.25 -0.59 13.38
N PHE A 114 0.76 0.26 13.63
CA PHE A 114 1.51 0.26 14.87
C PHE A 114 0.69 0.93 15.98
N GLU A 115 0.78 0.38 17.18
CA GLU A 115 0.19 0.95 18.39
C GLU A 115 0.92 2.26 18.71
N GLU A 116 0.23 3.40 18.58
CA GLU A 116 0.77 4.71 18.96
C GLU A 116 0.13 5.22 20.26
N LYS A 117 0.74 6.27 20.83
CA LYS A 117 0.27 6.99 22.02
C LYS A 117 -1.11 7.63 21.79
N GLY A 118 -2.17 6.83 21.87
CA GLY A 118 -3.55 7.27 21.61
C GLY A 118 -4.61 6.18 21.73
N GLY A 119 -4.20 4.94 21.99
CA GLY A 119 -5.07 3.76 22.00
C GLY A 119 -4.84 2.91 20.76
N ARG A 120 -5.46 1.74 20.74
CA ARG A 120 -5.35 0.84 19.58
C ARG A 120 -6.17 1.37 18.42
N HIS A 121 -5.73 1.09 17.19
CA HIS A 121 -6.42 1.57 16.00
C HIS A 121 -7.90 1.18 15.97
N GLU A 122 -8.23 -0.03 16.43
CA GLU A 122 -9.62 -0.49 16.55
C GLU A 122 -10.47 0.42 17.47
N GLU A 123 -9.89 0.95 18.56
CA GLU A 123 -10.57 1.82 19.51
C GLU A 123 -10.80 3.23 18.94
N ILE A 124 -9.86 3.71 18.12
CA ILE A 124 -10.02 4.98 17.40
C ILE A 124 -11.15 4.87 16.39
N LEU A 125 -11.23 3.75 15.67
CA LEU A 125 -12.32 3.50 14.73
C LEU A 125 -13.67 3.30 15.44
N GLU A 126 -13.71 2.59 16.57
CA GLU A 126 -14.94 2.40 17.37
C GLU A 126 -15.52 3.77 17.79
N LYS A 127 -14.68 4.69 18.29
CA LYS A 127 -15.10 6.05 18.64
C LYS A 127 -15.59 6.85 17.44
N LEU A 128 -14.89 6.77 16.30
CA LEU A 128 -15.33 7.42 15.07
C LEU A 128 -16.71 6.88 14.65
N ASP A 129 -16.87 5.57 14.73
CA ASP A 129 -18.07 4.88 14.30
C ASP A 129 -19.30 5.28 15.14
N GLU A 130 -19.13 5.36 16.46
CA GLU A 130 -20.14 5.90 17.38
C GLU A 130 -20.54 7.33 16.99
N GLN A 131 -19.57 8.21 16.74
CA GLN A 131 -19.83 9.59 16.33
C GLN A 131 -20.60 9.69 15.00
N LEU A 132 -20.26 8.85 14.02
CA LEU A 132 -20.95 8.83 12.72
C LEU A 132 -22.36 8.27 12.85
N LYS A 133 -22.57 7.29 13.73
CA LYS A 133 -23.90 6.74 14.05
C LYS A 133 -24.79 7.78 14.71
N GLU A 134 -24.26 8.57 15.66
CA GLU A 134 -24.98 9.70 16.27
C GLU A 134 -25.38 10.78 15.25
N GLN A 135 -24.59 10.96 14.20
CA GLN A 135 -24.88 11.89 13.08
C GLN A 135 -25.87 11.31 12.06
N GLY A 136 -26.29 10.05 12.21
CA GLY A 136 -27.22 9.38 11.29
C GLY A 136 -26.58 8.97 9.96
N VAL A 137 -25.25 8.82 9.90
CA VAL A 137 -24.53 8.36 8.71
C VAL A 137 -24.90 6.90 8.43
N GLU A 138 -25.23 6.59 7.18
CA GLU A 138 -25.60 5.23 6.77
C GLU A 138 -24.37 4.29 6.80
N LYS A 139 -24.53 3.10 7.37
CA LYS A 139 -23.49 2.06 7.35
C LYS A 139 -23.93 0.84 6.55
N GLU A 140 -23.05 0.36 5.69
CA GLU A 140 -23.16 -0.92 4.97
C GLU A 140 -22.10 -1.89 5.50
N ALA A 141 -22.54 -2.94 6.20
CA ALA A 141 -21.67 -3.95 6.79
C ALA A 141 -21.71 -5.27 6.02
N ASN A 142 -20.54 -5.83 5.70
CA ASN A 142 -20.41 -7.12 5.01
C ASN A 142 -19.56 -8.12 5.80
N LYS A 143 -20.23 -8.94 6.62
CA LYS A 143 -19.62 -10.00 7.45
C LYS A 143 -19.32 -11.31 6.71
N LYS A 144 -19.54 -11.43 5.39
CA LYS A 144 -19.50 -12.72 4.67
C LYS A 144 -18.21 -13.54 4.84
N ASN A 145 -17.06 -12.88 5.00
CA ASN A 145 -15.76 -13.55 5.17
C ASN A 145 -15.19 -13.40 6.59
N PHE A 146 -15.97 -12.89 7.55
CA PHE A 146 -15.47 -12.55 8.88
C PHE A 146 -14.94 -13.77 9.63
N ASP A 147 -15.67 -14.89 9.61
CA ASP A 147 -15.23 -16.13 10.29
C ASP A 147 -13.88 -16.63 9.77
N LYS A 148 -13.63 -16.47 8.46
CA LYS A 148 -12.36 -16.88 7.83
C LYS A 148 -11.21 -15.94 8.20
N TYR A 149 -11.51 -14.67 8.41
CA TYR A 149 -10.56 -13.68 8.91
C TYR A 149 -10.23 -13.90 10.39
N ALA A 150 -11.25 -14.15 11.22
CA ALA A 150 -11.12 -14.33 12.65
C ALA A 150 -10.41 -15.65 13.04
N SER A 151 -10.39 -16.64 12.13
CA SER A 151 -9.76 -17.93 12.38
C SER A 151 -8.26 -17.77 12.69
N GLY A 152 -7.88 -18.13 13.92
CA GLY A 152 -6.49 -18.07 14.38
C GLY A 152 -6.02 -16.69 14.87
N LEU A 153 -6.91 -15.70 14.94
CA LEU A 153 -6.62 -14.40 15.57
C LEU A 153 -7.00 -14.41 17.06
N ASP A 154 -6.38 -13.48 17.79
CA ASP A 154 -6.69 -13.25 19.20
C ASP A 154 -8.17 -12.84 19.40
N LYS A 155 -8.81 -13.37 20.44
CA LYS A 155 -10.25 -13.18 20.67
C LYS A 155 -10.60 -11.73 21.02
N ASP A 156 -9.75 -11.05 21.79
CA ASP A 156 -9.99 -9.67 22.18
C ASP A 156 -9.86 -8.75 20.96
N PHE A 157 -8.87 -9.03 20.11
CA PHE A 157 -8.75 -8.36 18.81
C PHE A 157 -9.98 -8.60 17.93
N VAL A 158 -10.41 -9.86 17.75
CA VAL A 158 -11.59 -10.19 16.92
C VAL A 158 -12.84 -9.50 17.43
N SER A 159 -13.07 -9.47 18.75
CA SER A 159 -14.24 -8.82 19.34
C SER A 159 -14.27 -7.31 19.06
N LYS A 160 -13.13 -6.62 19.18
CA LYS A 160 -13.05 -5.18 18.84
C LYS A 160 -13.36 -4.90 17.37
N VAL A 161 -12.84 -5.74 16.48
CA VAL A 161 -13.10 -5.59 15.04
C VAL A 161 -14.56 -5.92 14.70
N GLU A 162 -15.16 -6.91 15.35
CA GLU A 162 -16.55 -7.32 15.12
C GLU A 162 -17.54 -6.19 15.39
N LYS A 163 -17.30 -5.39 16.44
CA LYS A 163 -18.11 -4.21 16.78
C LYS A 163 -18.18 -3.17 15.66
N LEU A 164 -17.16 -3.06 14.82
CA LEU A 164 -17.16 -2.10 13.70
C LEU A 164 -18.25 -2.41 12.67
N PHE A 165 -18.85 -3.59 12.71
CA PHE A 165 -19.89 -4.01 11.78
C PHE A 165 -21.33 -3.80 12.32
N ASP A 166 -21.49 -3.36 13.56
CA ASP A 166 -22.79 -3.10 14.21
C ASP A 166 -23.23 -1.62 14.12
#